data_AF-A0A7I4YLT4-F1
#
_entry.id   AF-A0A7I4YLT4-F1
#
_cell.length_a   1.000
_cell.length_b   1.000
_cell.length_c   1.000
_cell.angle_alpha   90.00
_cell.angle_beta   90.00
_cell.angle_gamma   90.00
#
_symmetry.space_group_name_H-M   'P 1'
#
loop_
_entity.id
_entity.type
_entity.pdbx_description
1 polymer ?
#
loop_
_entity_poly.entity_id
_entity_poly.type
_entity_poly.pdbx_seq_one_letter_code
_entity_poly.pdbx_strand_id
1 'polypeptide(L)'
;MRFPSPNIPFMFIDAIGTDVRASSKSLYNEDEAIICRHLIDRLIGVGVPPQSICFIAFYREQYRHVKEEMGDLGFELTTVDSVQGREKDVVILLATKTKISQDPEGEFINAYRRLNVAVTQSRHGQFIIGQASTLRQVPV
;
A
#
# COMPACT_ATOMS: atom_id res chain seq x y z
N MET A 1 -17.58 5.64 -5.44
CA MET A 1 -16.29 5.44 -6.12
C MET A 1 -16.54 4.66 -7.40
N ARG A 2 -15.85 4.93 -8.51
CA ARG A 2 -15.93 4.13 -9.74
C ARG A 2 -14.53 3.63 -10.09
N PHE A 3 -14.38 2.33 -10.32
CA PHE A 3 -13.11 1.76 -10.77
C PHE A 3 -12.83 2.14 -12.22
N PRO A 4 -11.54 2.24 -12.62
CA PRO A 4 -11.17 2.48 -14.02
C PRO A 4 -11.72 1.43 -14.98
N SER A 5 -11.79 0.17 -14.53
CA SER A 5 -12.45 -0.92 -15.24
C SER A 5 -13.71 -1.36 -14.48
N PRO A 6 -14.89 -1.45 -15.13
CA PRO A 6 -16.14 -1.81 -14.45
C PRO A 6 -16.13 -3.20 -13.79
N ASN A 7 -15.33 -4.14 -14.33
CA ASN A 7 -15.33 -5.54 -13.93
C ASN A 7 -14.07 -5.95 -13.15
N ILE A 8 -13.11 -5.04 -13.02
CA ILE A 8 -11.85 -5.32 -12.32
C ILE A 8 -11.76 -4.32 -11.16
N PRO A 9 -11.99 -4.76 -9.92
CA PRO A 9 -11.95 -3.89 -8.75
C PRO A 9 -10.50 -3.63 -8.32
N PHE A 10 -9.71 -3.12 -9.26
CA PHE A 10 -8.31 -2.75 -9.11
C PHE A 10 -8.15 -1.27 -9.43
N MET A 11 -7.42 -0.55 -8.58
CA MET A 11 -7.07 0.85 -8.85
C MET A 11 -5.64 1.14 -8.40
N PHE A 12 -4.84 1.62 -9.34
CA PHE A 12 -3.57 2.27 -9.04
C PHE A 12 -3.82 3.77 -8.82
N ILE A 13 -3.32 4.32 -7.72
CA ILE A 13 -3.41 5.73 -7.37
C ILE A 13 -1.98 6.28 -7.37
N ASP A 14 -1.69 7.12 -8.36
CA ASP A 14 -0.38 7.74 -8.51
C ASP A 14 -0.17 8.81 -7.43
N ALA A 15 0.82 8.58 -6.56
CA ALA A 15 1.19 9.51 -5.50
C ALA A 15 2.45 10.29 -5.92
N ILE A 16 2.31 11.62 -6.00
CA ILE A 16 3.38 12.53 -6.44
C ILE A 16 4.38 12.85 -5.30
N GLY A 17 4.04 12.48 -4.06
CA GLY A 17 4.88 12.68 -2.88
C GLY A 17 6.27 12.06 -2.99
N THR A 18 7.17 12.51 -2.11
CA THR A 18 8.57 12.02 -2.04
C THR A 18 8.77 11.21 -0.76
N ASP A 19 9.47 10.08 -0.87
CA ASP A 19 9.81 9.31 0.33
C ASP A 19 10.80 10.06 1.24
N VAL A 20 10.59 9.91 2.54
CA VAL A 20 11.43 10.46 3.60
C VAL A 20 12.07 9.30 4.36
N ARG A 21 13.39 9.39 4.57
CA ARG A 21 14.13 8.45 5.39
C ARG A 21 14.06 8.86 6.86
N ALA A 22 13.41 8.04 7.67
CA ALA A 22 13.32 8.22 9.12
C ALA A 22 14.66 7.95 9.82
N SER A 23 14.76 8.33 11.10
CA SER A 23 15.91 8.02 11.96
C SER A 23 16.20 6.52 12.10
N SER A 24 15.17 5.68 11.94
CA SER A 24 15.28 4.22 11.92
C SER A 24 15.86 3.65 10.60
N LYS A 25 16.20 4.52 9.63
CA LYS A 25 16.68 4.22 8.26
C LYS A 25 15.64 3.61 7.32
N SER A 26 14.43 3.34 7.80
CA SER A 26 13.29 2.93 6.96
C SER A 26 12.58 4.16 6.39
N LEU A 27 11.68 3.93 5.42
CA LEU A 27 11.07 4.97 4.61
C LEU A 27 9.59 5.14 4.98
N TYR A 28 9.12 6.37 4.86
CA TYR A 28 7.71 6.70 4.86
C TYR A 28 7.45 7.79 3.80
N ASN A 29 6.19 7.97 3.43
CA ASN A 29 5.68 8.92 2.47
C ASN A 29 4.35 9.45 3.01
N GLU A 30 4.35 10.71 3.41
CA GLU A 30 3.21 11.39 4.05
C GLU A 30 2.04 11.54 3.07
N ASP A 31 2.31 11.87 1.81
CA ASP A 31 1.27 11.98 0.77
C ASP A 31 0.55 10.65 0.53
N GLU A 32 1.28 9.52 0.53
CA GLU A 32 0.65 8.20 0.42
C GLU A 32 -0.26 7.89 1.62
N ALA A 33 0.12 8.33 2.83
CA ALA A 33 -0.66 8.12 4.04
C ALA A 33 -1.97 8.94 4.01
N ILE A 34 -1.89 10.21 3.61
CA ILE A 34 -3.04 11.10 3.41
C ILE A 34 -3.99 10.57 2.33
N ILE A 35 -3.45 10.10 1.19
CA ILE A 35 -4.26 9.48 0.13
C ILE A 35 -4.96 8.22 0.67
N CYS A 36 -4.24 7.40 1.43
CA CYS A 36 -4.78 6.19 2.04
C CYS A 36 -5.94 6.52 3.00
N ARG A 37 -5.80 7.57 3.82
CA ARG A 37 -6.86 8.03 4.72
C ARG A 37 -8.13 8.40 3.97
N HIS A 38 -8.01 9.25 2.96
CA HIS A 38 -9.14 9.65 2.13
C HIS A 38 -9.78 8.46 1.40
N LEU A 39 -8.97 7.48 0.98
CA LEU A 39 -9.48 6.27 0.35
C LEU A 39 -10.32 5.43 1.32
N ILE A 40 -9.84 5.23 2.54
CA ILE A 40 -10.54 4.49 3.59
C ILE A 40 -11.85 5.18 3.95
N ASP A 41 -11.83 6.50 4.16
CA ASP A 41 -13.05 7.27 4.48
C ASP A 41 -14.11 7.12 3.37
N ARG A 42 -13.68 7.10 2.10
CA ARG A 42 -14.59 6.84 0.97
C ARG A 42 -15.12 5.43 0.94
N LEU A 43 -14.30 4.42 1.24
CA LEU A 43 -14.72 3.01 1.28
C LEU A 43 -15.75 2.78 2.38
N ILE A 44 -15.50 3.30 3.58
CA ILE A 44 -16.44 3.25 4.71
C ILE A 44 -17.72 4.01 4.35
N GLY A 45 -17.60 5.19 3.74
CA GLY A 45 -18.75 6.00 3.31
C GLY A 45 -19.65 5.34 2.27
N VAL A 46 -19.16 4.34 1.52
CA VAL A 46 -19.97 3.53 0.59
C VAL A 46 -20.39 2.17 1.19
N GLY A 47 -20.17 1.96 2.48
CA GLY A 47 -20.64 0.80 3.23
C GLY A 47 -19.67 -0.38 3.32
N VAL A 48 -18.38 -0.19 2.98
CA VAL A 48 -17.37 -1.25 3.21
C VAL A 48 -17.04 -1.31 4.70
N PRO A 49 -17.24 -2.46 5.38
CA PRO A 49 -16.92 -2.60 6.79
C PRO A 49 -15.42 -2.41 7.04
N PRO A 50 -14.99 -1.64 8.06
CA PRO A 50 -13.57 -1.46 8.35
C PRO A 50 -12.81 -2.80 8.53
N GLN A 51 -13.45 -3.79 9.15
CA GLN A 51 -12.85 -5.10 9.43
C GLN A 51 -12.51 -5.91 8.16
N SER A 52 -13.17 -5.59 7.03
CA SER A 52 -12.92 -6.23 5.74
C SER A 52 -11.80 -5.54 4.94
N ILE A 53 -11.28 -4.42 5.43
CA ILE A 53 -10.18 -3.66 4.83
C ILE A 53 -8.87 -4.09 5.49
N CYS A 54 -7.86 -4.33 4.68
CA CYS A 54 -6.50 -4.56 5.12
C CYS A 54 -5.54 -3.63 4.39
N PHE A 55 -4.62 -3.09 5.16
CA PHE A 55 -3.56 -2.25 4.69
C PHE A 55 -2.24 -2.99 4.77
N ILE A 56 -1.46 -2.92 3.70
CA ILE A 56 -0.14 -3.52 3.61
C ILE A 56 0.87 -2.41 3.27
N ALA A 57 1.84 -2.18 4.15
CA ALA A 57 2.99 -1.35 3.83
C ALA A 57 4.22 -2.18 3.47
N PHE A 58 4.98 -1.76 2.46
CA PHE A 58 6.30 -2.32 2.20
C PHE A 58 7.34 -1.93 3.27
N TYR A 59 7.17 -0.77 3.90
CA TYR A 59 8.11 -0.21 4.85
C TYR A 59 7.49 -0.08 6.24
N ARG A 60 8.28 -0.43 7.26
CA ARG A 60 7.82 -0.41 8.65
C ARG A 60 7.50 1.00 9.16
N GLU A 61 8.22 2.02 8.70
CA GLU A 61 7.91 3.41 9.09
C GLU A 61 6.65 3.91 8.40
N GLN A 62 6.38 3.51 7.15
CA GLN A 62 5.08 3.79 6.54
C GLN A 62 3.93 3.17 7.35
N TYR A 63 4.08 1.92 7.79
CA TYR A 63 3.09 1.30 8.69
C TYR A 63 2.86 2.13 9.97
N ARG A 64 3.94 2.60 10.61
CA ARG A 64 3.86 3.40 11.84
C ARG A 64 3.16 4.73 11.58
N HIS A 65 3.57 5.42 10.51
CA HIS A 65 3.04 6.72 10.13
C HIS A 65 1.54 6.64 9.85
N VAL A 66 1.12 5.65 9.06
CA VAL A 66 -0.31 5.41 8.78
C VAL A 66 -1.08 5.03 10.05
N LYS A 67 -0.50 4.21 10.92
CA LYS A 67 -1.12 3.83 12.20
C LYS A 67 -1.35 5.04 13.11
N GLU A 68 -0.38 5.95 13.17
CA GLU A 68 -0.47 7.19 13.94
C GLU A 68 -1.53 8.14 13.38
N GLU A 69 -1.57 8.30 12.05
CA GLU A 69 -2.54 9.18 11.38
C GLU A 69 -3.99 8.66 11.50
N MET A 70 -4.18 7.34 11.45
CA MET A 70 -5.52 6.75 11.36
C MET A 70 -6.12 6.39 12.71
N GLY A 71 -5.31 6.11 13.73
CA GLY A 71 -5.79 5.64 15.03
C GLY A 71 -6.43 4.25 14.97
N ASP A 72 -7.29 3.92 15.94
CA ASP A 72 -8.00 2.64 16.00
C ASP A 72 -9.36 2.73 15.29
N LEU A 73 -9.38 2.39 14.00
CA LEU A 73 -10.58 2.40 13.16
C LEU A 73 -11.12 0.99 12.88
N GLY A 74 -10.57 -0.04 13.53
CA GLY A 74 -11.04 -1.42 13.39
C GLY A 74 -10.73 -2.12 12.07
N PHE A 75 -9.85 -1.55 11.23
CA PHE A 75 -9.27 -2.24 10.07
C PHE A 75 -7.91 -2.86 10.39
N GLU A 76 -7.45 -3.77 9.54
CA GLU A 76 -6.15 -4.42 9.72
C GLU A 76 -5.02 -3.60 9.10
N LEU A 77 -3.96 -3.37 9.87
CA LEU A 77 -2.71 -2.79 9.39
C LEU A 77 -1.62 -3.85 9.52
N THR A 78 -0.85 -4.08 8.45
CA THR A 78 0.31 -4.95 8.49
C THR A 78 1.44 -4.46 7.57
N THR A 79 2.62 -5.06 7.71
CA THR A 79 3.68 -4.94 6.71
C THR A 79 3.67 -6.17 5.82
N VAL A 80 4.18 -6.05 4.60
CA VAL A 80 4.22 -7.17 3.65
C VAL A 80 4.97 -8.39 4.18
N ASP A 81 6.00 -8.19 5.00
CA ASP A 81 6.76 -9.28 5.63
C ASP A 81 5.99 -9.96 6.78
N SER A 82 4.96 -9.30 7.32
CA SER A 82 4.12 -9.78 8.43
C SER A 82 2.75 -10.28 7.96
N VAL A 83 2.49 -10.30 6.64
CA VAL A 83 1.28 -10.89 6.08
C VAL A 83 1.28 -12.39 6.35
N GLN A 84 0.25 -12.87 7.03
CA GLN A 84 0.10 -14.29 7.36
C GLN A 84 -1.14 -14.88 6.70
N GLY A 85 -1.00 -15.38 5.46
CA GLY A 85 -1.90 -16.35 4.82
C GLY A 85 -3.42 -16.14 4.93
N ARG A 86 -3.89 -14.90 5.16
CA ARG A 86 -5.30 -14.57 5.38
C ARG A 86 -5.69 -13.50 4.38
N GLU A 87 -6.53 -13.89 3.45
CA GLU A 87 -7.11 -12.98 2.48
C GLU A 87 -8.10 -12.01 3.12
N LYS A 88 -8.21 -10.83 2.53
CA LYS A 88 -9.10 -9.75 2.94
C LYS A 88 -9.92 -9.28 1.76
N ASP A 89 -11.13 -8.79 2.03
CA ASP A 89 -12.03 -8.41 0.94
C ASP A 89 -11.47 -7.21 0.17
N VAL A 90 -10.92 -6.22 0.88
CA VAL A 90 -10.26 -5.06 0.28
C VAL A 90 -8.84 -4.93 0.82
N VAL A 91 -7.86 -4.82 -0.08
CA VAL A 91 -6.46 -4.58 0.26
C VAL A 91 -6.00 -3.24 -0.30
N ILE A 92 -5.30 -2.45 0.52
CA ILE A 92 -4.65 -1.20 0.13
C ILE A 92 -3.14 -1.37 0.35
N LEU A 93 -2.37 -1.32 -0.72
CA LEU A 93 -0.91 -1.45 -0.70
C LEU A 93 -0.25 -0.07 -0.82
N LEU A 94 0.69 0.24 0.08
CA LEU A 94 1.57 1.41 -0.03
C LEU A 94 2.98 1.01 -0.46
N ALA A 95 3.40 1.53 -1.62
CA ALA A 95 4.73 1.29 -2.16
C ALA A 95 5.80 2.13 -1.46
N THR A 96 5.45 3.34 -1.00
CA THR A 96 6.27 4.32 -0.27
C THR A 96 7.44 4.91 -1.04
N LYS A 97 8.25 4.06 -1.68
CA LYS A 97 9.54 4.42 -2.28
C LYS A 97 9.37 5.14 -3.61
N THR A 98 10.15 6.20 -3.80
CA THR A 98 10.08 7.10 -4.96
C THR A 98 11.36 7.09 -5.81
N LYS A 99 12.42 6.42 -5.35
CA LYS A 99 13.70 6.28 -6.06
C LYS A 99 14.26 4.87 -5.93
N ILE A 100 14.79 4.29 -7.00
CA ILE A 100 15.43 2.96 -6.96
C ILE A 100 16.93 3.13 -6.73
N SER A 101 17.53 2.31 -5.85
CA SER A 101 18.95 2.42 -5.49
C SER A 101 19.86 1.66 -6.46
N GLN A 102 21.18 1.92 -6.37
CA GLN A 102 22.21 1.36 -7.27
C GLN A 102 22.57 -0.12 -7.00
N ASP A 103 21.96 -0.77 -6.01
CA ASP A 103 22.04 -2.23 -5.80
C ASP A 103 20.72 -2.87 -6.27
N PRO A 104 20.56 -3.11 -7.58
CA PRO A 104 19.25 -3.25 -8.18
C PRO A 104 18.71 -4.66 -7.94
N GLU A 105 19.55 -5.70 -8.05
CA GLU A 105 19.10 -7.10 -8.07
C GLU A 105 18.43 -7.55 -6.77
N GLY A 106 19.04 -7.25 -5.62
CA GLY A 106 18.50 -7.62 -4.32
C GLY A 106 17.24 -6.83 -3.95
N GLU A 107 17.18 -5.57 -4.35
CA GLU A 107 16.02 -4.72 -4.10
C GLU A 107 14.82 -5.13 -4.97
N PHE A 108 15.06 -5.46 -6.24
CA PHE A 108 14.03 -5.87 -7.19
C PHE A 108 13.42 -7.24 -6.88
N ILE A 109 14.23 -8.27 -6.61
CA ILE A 109 13.71 -9.61 -6.29
C ILE A 109 12.85 -9.56 -5.02
N ASN A 110 13.28 -8.79 -4.02
CA ASN A 110 12.53 -8.59 -2.79
C ASN A 110 11.25 -7.79 -3.05
N ALA A 111 11.30 -6.73 -3.85
CA ALA A 111 10.12 -5.95 -4.22
C ALA A 111 9.09 -6.79 -4.99
N TYR A 112 9.53 -7.61 -5.95
CA TYR A 112 8.67 -8.49 -6.74
C TYR A 112 7.96 -9.54 -5.87
N ARG A 113 8.71 -10.24 -5.00
CA ARG A 113 8.11 -11.22 -4.08
C ARG A 113 7.11 -10.57 -3.13
N ARG A 114 7.45 -9.41 -2.57
CA ARG A 114 6.57 -8.62 -1.69
C ARG A 114 5.31 -8.16 -2.43
N LEU A 115 5.44 -7.71 -3.68
CA LEU A 115 4.30 -7.32 -4.50
C LEU A 115 3.38 -8.50 -4.78
N ASN A 116 3.92 -9.66 -5.14
CA ASN A 116 3.11 -10.87 -5.37
C ASN A 116 2.35 -11.31 -4.12
N VAL A 117 2.99 -11.23 -2.96
CA VAL A 117 2.31 -11.52 -1.68
C VAL A 117 1.17 -10.53 -1.45
N ALA A 118 1.43 -9.23 -1.60
CA ALA A 118 0.45 -8.18 -1.34
C ALA A 118 -0.75 -8.24 -2.31
N VAL A 119 -0.52 -8.45 -3.60
CA VAL A 119 -1.58 -8.48 -4.63
C VAL A 119 -2.49 -9.70 -4.47
N THR A 120 -1.95 -10.84 -4.02
CA THR A 120 -2.73 -12.06 -3.81
C THR A 120 -3.52 -12.08 -2.50
N GLN A 121 -3.43 -11.04 -1.66
CA GLN A 121 -4.23 -10.96 -0.42
C GLN A 121 -5.66 -10.45 -0.62
N SER A 122 -6.02 -9.92 -1.80
CA SER A 122 -7.34 -9.31 -2.03
C SER A 122 -8.36 -10.27 -2.65
N ARG A 123 -9.60 -10.26 -2.13
CA ARG A 123 -10.72 -11.07 -2.69
C ARG A 123 -11.63 -10.27 -3.61
N HIS A 124 -11.97 -9.04 -3.22
CA HIS A 124 -12.97 -8.23 -3.90
C HIS A 124 -12.46 -6.86 -4.36
N GLY A 125 -11.35 -6.36 -3.82
CA GLY A 125 -10.81 -5.06 -4.23
C GLY A 125 -9.34 -4.88 -3.87
N GLN A 126 -8.57 -4.35 -4.82
CA GLN A 126 -7.15 -4.05 -4.65
C GLN A 126 -6.88 -2.59 -5.01
N PHE A 127 -6.26 -1.88 -4.08
CA PHE A 127 -5.74 -0.55 -4.30
C PHE A 127 -4.22 -0.57 -4.14
N ILE A 128 -3.51 0.10 -5.04
CA ILE A 128 -2.07 0.33 -4.91
C ILE A 128 -1.85 1.82 -4.96
N ILE A 129 -1.20 2.37 -3.94
CA ILE A 129 -0.80 3.78 -3.87
C ILE A 129 0.72 3.80 -3.95
N GLY A 130 1.25 4.60 -4.86
CA GLY A 130 2.68 4.72 -5.07
C GLY A 130 3.01 5.60 -6.27
N GLN A 131 4.30 5.88 -6.46
CA GLN A 131 4.76 6.69 -7.59
C GLN A 131 4.93 5.82 -8.85
N ALA A 132 4.15 6.09 -9.89
CA ALA A 132 4.16 5.33 -11.13
C ALA A 132 5.53 5.34 -11.82
N SER A 133 6.21 6.50 -11.83
CA SER A 133 7.54 6.64 -12.44
C SER A 133 8.59 5.75 -11.78
N THR A 134 8.48 5.53 -10.47
CA THR A 134 9.39 4.64 -9.72
C THR A 134 9.05 3.19 -9.97
N LEU A 135 7.78 2.81 -9.85
CA LEU A 135 7.38 1.41 -9.98
C LEU A 135 7.60 0.84 -11.38
N ARG A 136 7.54 1.69 -12.42
CA ARG A 136 7.91 1.30 -13.80
C ARG A 136 9.38 0.92 -13.99
N GLN A 137 10.25 1.33 -13.09
CA GLN A 137 11.67 0.99 -13.14
C GLN A 137 11.96 -0.38 -12.49
N VAL A 138 10.96 -1.00 -11.86
CA VAL A 138 11.07 -2.36 -11.32
C VAL A 138 10.97 -3.36 -12.49
N PRO A 139 12.02 -4.17 -12.75
CA PRO A 139 11.97 -5.21 -13.77
C PRO A 139 10.97 -6.31 -13.36
N VAL A 140 10.30 -6.87 -14.36
CA VAL A 140 9.33 -7.98 -14.27
C VAL A 140 9.94 -9.29 -14.74
#